data_AF-A0A6G8J7S5-F1
#
_entry.id   AF-A0A6G8J7S5-F1
#
_cell.length_a   1.000
_cell.length_b   1.000
_cell.length_c   1.000
_cell.angle_alpha   90.00
_cell.angle_beta   90.00
_cell.angle_gamma   90.00
#
_symmetry.space_group_name_H-M   'P 1'
#
loop_
_entity.id
_entity.type
_entity.pdbx_description
1 polymer ?
#
loop_
_entity_poly.entity_id
_entity_poly.type
_entity_poly.pdbx_seq_one_letter_code
_entity_poly.pdbx_strand_id
1 'polypeptide(L)'
;MTNQPWHTYAEQVKSGEIVACKRIKQAVDRYFADLANPDYYFDVETVAKFVKFSALCPHVKGHLYKQPIELSDWQIFLFANILGFKYRDTGLRKYRSAYVQVARKNAKSTVAAILANWFLVMEKGQQDIYTAAVSRDQARIVFDDAKKMALLSKKP
;
A
#
# COMPACT_ATOMS: atom_id res chain seq x y z
N MET A 1 8.72 18.21 -3.46
CA MET A 1 7.89 17.09 -2.96
C MET A 1 6.76 17.55 -2.02
N THR A 2 6.55 18.86 -1.84
CA THR A 2 5.87 19.46 -0.68
C THR A 2 4.34 19.44 -0.68
N ASN A 3 3.69 18.49 -1.36
CA ASN A 3 2.22 18.39 -1.33
C ASN A 3 1.69 16.97 -1.61
N GLN A 4 2.45 15.95 -1.18
CA GLN A 4 2.06 14.55 -1.35
C GLN A 4 1.61 13.98 0.01
N PRO A 5 0.47 13.27 0.10
CA PRO A 5 -0.13 12.86 1.37
C PRO A 5 0.79 11.99 2.23
N TRP A 6 1.56 11.07 1.63
CA TRP A 6 2.54 10.26 2.38
C TRP A 6 3.70 11.08 2.93
N HIS A 7 4.10 12.15 2.25
CA HIS A 7 5.19 13.00 2.70
C HIS A 7 4.76 13.87 3.87
N THR A 8 3.58 14.48 3.77
CA THR A 8 2.95 15.22 4.87
C THR A 8 2.78 14.35 6.11
N TYR A 9 2.27 13.11 5.95
CA TYR A 9 2.18 12.16 7.06
C TYR A 9 3.55 11.91 7.72
N ALA A 10 4.60 11.70 6.92
CA ALA A 10 5.95 11.48 7.44
C ALA A 10 6.49 12.69 8.19
N GLU A 11 6.23 13.91 7.69
CA GLU A 11 6.61 15.16 8.36
C GLU A 11 5.87 15.35 9.68
N GLN A 12 4.55 15.11 9.71
CA GLN A 12 3.72 15.21 10.92
C GLN A 12 4.11 14.20 11.99
N VAL A 13 4.49 12.98 11.60
CA VAL A 13 5.05 12.01 12.56
C VAL A 13 6.42 12.45 13.07
N LYS A 14 7.27 13.02 12.20
CA LYS A 14 8.61 13.47 12.56
C LYS A 14 8.59 14.70 13.47
N SER A 15 7.67 15.64 13.23
CA SER A 15 7.46 16.83 14.06
C SER A 15 6.82 16.50 15.42
N GLY A 16 6.14 15.35 15.51
CA GLY A 16 5.41 14.92 16.69
C GLY A 16 3.94 15.38 16.72
N GLU A 17 3.45 16.02 15.66
CA GLU A 17 2.03 16.34 15.48
C GLU A 17 1.17 15.08 15.47
N ILE A 18 1.61 14.04 14.75
CA ILE A 18 1.02 12.70 14.85
C ILE A 18 1.82 11.89 15.86
N VAL A 19 1.18 11.57 16.99
CA VAL A 19 1.76 10.68 17.99
C VAL A 19 1.86 9.27 17.42
N ALA A 20 3.10 8.79 17.25
CA ALA A 20 3.38 7.49 16.67
C ALA A 20 4.28 6.63 17.56
N CYS A 21 4.10 5.31 17.48
CA CYS A 21 4.94 4.37 18.23
C CYS A 21 6.37 4.31 17.65
N LYS A 22 7.30 3.74 18.43
CA LYS A 22 8.72 3.59 18.03
C LYS A 22 8.90 3.01 16.63
N ARG A 23 8.09 2.01 16.24
CA ARG A 23 8.21 1.33 14.95
C ARG A 23 7.80 2.21 13.76
N ILE A 24 6.79 3.07 13.95
CA ILE A 24 6.39 4.02 12.91
C ILE A 24 7.41 5.15 12.78
N LYS A 25 7.93 5.68 13.91
CA LYS A 25 9.03 6.65 13.89
C LYS A 25 10.25 6.11 13.14
N GLN A 26 10.66 4.86 13.43
CA GLN A 26 11.73 4.18 12.68
C GLN A 26 11.45 4.04 11.17
N ALA A 27 10.19 3.82 10.77
CA ALA A 27 9.82 3.76 9.36
C ALA A 27 9.89 5.14 8.69
N VAL A 28 9.51 6.20 9.40
CA VAL A 28 9.63 7.59 8.95
C VAL A 28 11.08 8.03 8.83
N ASP A 29 11.92 7.71 9.82
CA ASP A 29 13.36 7.98 9.76
C ASP A 29 14.00 7.29 8.56
N ARG A 30 13.65 6.02 8.32
CA ARG A 30 14.11 5.27 7.14
C ARG A 30 13.62 5.90 5.83
N TYR A 31 12.37 6.36 5.76
CA TYR A 31 11.84 7.06 4.59
C TYR A 31 12.68 8.30 4.25
N PHE A 32 13.00 9.14 5.24
CA PHE A 32 13.83 10.33 5.01
C PHE A 32 15.29 9.98 4.68
N ALA A 33 15.85 8.95 5.31
CA ALA A 33 17.19 8.46 4.98
C ALA A 33 17.27 7.96 3.52
N ASP A 34 16.24 7.25 3.07
CA ASP A 34 16.16 6.74 1.71
C ASP A 34 15.97 7.86 0.67
N LEU A 35 15.23 8.91 1.01
CA LEU A 35 15.12 10.12 0.17
C LEU A 35 16.45 10.85 0.00
N ALA A 36 17.29 10.85 1.04
CA ALA A 36 18.60 11.51 1.03
C ALA A 36 19.70 10.66 0.39
N ASN A 37 19.46 9.36 0.17
CA ASN A 37 20.44 8.46 -0.40
C ASN A 37 20.46 8.57 -1.95
N PRO A 38 21.63 8.84 -2.56
CA PRO A 38 21.74 9.03 -4.00
C PRO A 38 21.47 7.76 -4.82
N ASP A 39 21.59 6.56 -4.25
CA ASP A 39 21.34 5.29 -4.94
C ASP A 39 19.85 5.11 -5.28
N TYR A 40 18.96 5.82 -4.57
CA TYR A 40 17.52 5.71 -4.72
C TYR A 40 16.90 6.95 -5.36
N TYR A 41 15.81 6.71 -6.08
CA TYR A 41 14.85 7.75 -6.43
C TYR A 41 13.45 7.34 -5.96
N PHE A 42 12.60 8.35 -5.77
CA PHE A 42 11.21 8.16 -5.34
C PHE A 42 10.26 8.33 -6.53
N ASP A 43 9.62 7.23 -6.94
CA ASP A 43 8.66 7.17 -8.02
C ASP A 43 7.28 7.64 -7.55
N VAL A 44 7.10 8.96 -7.57
CA VAL A 44 5.85 9.64 -7.19
C VAL A 44 4.67 9.17 -8.04
N GLU A 45 4.91 8.90 -9.33
CA GLU A 45 3.86 8.54 -10.28
C GLU A 45 3.27 7.16 -9.94
N THR A 46 4.11 6.18 -9.64
CA THR A 46 3.66 4.84 -9.23
C THR A 46 2.81 4.90 -7.96
N VAL A 47 3.23 5.68 -6.96
CA VAL A 47 2.47 5.83 -5.70
C VAL A 47 1.14 6.53 -5.94
N ALA A 48 1.13 7.62 -6.71
CA ALA A 48 -0.10 8.35 -7.05
C ALA A 48 -1.08 7.48 -7.86
N LYS A 49 -0.57 6.66 -8.80
CA LYS A 49 -1.37 5.68 -9.54
C LYS A 49 -1.96 4.62 -8.62
N PHE A 50 -1.19 4.11 -7.66
CA PHE A 50 -1.69 3.13 -6.68
C PHE A 50 -2.84 3.70 -5.84
N VAL A 51 -2.73 4.94 -5.36
CA VAL A 51 -3.80 5.59 -4.58
C VAL A 51 -5.07 5.78 -5.43
N LYS A 52 -4.93 6.13 -6.70
CA LYS A 52 -6.09 6.21 -7.61
C LYS A 52 -6.68 4.82 -7.88
N PHE A 53 -5.82 3.82 -8.07
CA PHE A 53 -6.22 2.43 -8.29
C PHE A 53 -6.98 1.86 -7.09
N SER A 54 -6.59 2.19 -5.86
CA SER A 54 -7.31 1.72 -4.67
C SER A 54 -8.76 2.19 -4.63
N ALA A 55 -9.05 3.39 -5.16
CA ALA A 55 -10.43 3.88 -5.27
C ALA A 55 -11.27 3.12 -6.31
N LEU A 56 -10.63 2.45 -7.29
CA LEU A 56 -11.30 1.57 -8.24
C LEU A 56 -11.64 0.20 -7.63
N CYS A 57 -11.03 -0.15 -6.50
CA CYS A 57 -11.35 -1.36 -5.74
C CYS A 57 -12.48 -1.04 -4.75
N PRO A 58 -13.72 -1.52 -4.97
CA PRO A 58 -14.82 -1.20 -4.07
C PRO A 58 -14.75 -2.01 -2.78
N HIS A 59 -15.35 -1.47 -1.71
CA HIS A 59 -15.65 -2.23 -0.51
C HIS A 59 -16.54 -3.45 -0.83
N VAL A 60 -16.08 -4.65 -0.46
CA VAL A 60 -16.76 -5.92 -0.80
C VAL A 60 -17.73 -6.42 0.29
N LYS A 61 -17.79 -5.74 1.44
CA LYS A 61 -18.61 -6.09 2.60
C LYS A 61 -18.83 -4.89 3.52
N GLY A 62 -19.84 -5.01 4.39
CA GLY A 62 -20.18 -3.99 5.40
C GLY A 62 -20.99 -2.83 4.84
N HIS A 63 -21.24 -1.81 5.68
CA HIS A 63 -22.06 -0.63 5.35
C HIS A 63 -21.61 0.17 4.12
N LEU A 64 -20.34 0.09 3.75
CA LEU A 64 -19.76 0.78 2.59
C LEU A 64 -19.78 -0.09 1.33
N TYR A 65 -20.52 -1.21 1.30
CA TYR A 65 -20.54 -2.12 0.16
C TYR A 65 -20.71 -1.40 -1.19
N LYS A 66 -19.87 -1.76 -2.17
CA LYS A 66 -19.74 -1.16 -3.51
C LYS A 66 -19.22 0.28 -3.57
N GLN A 67 -19.00 0.95 -2.44
CA GLN A 67 -18.40 2.27 -2.42
C GLN A 67 -16.89 2.19 -2.69
N PRO A 68 -16.28 3.23 -3.30
CA PRO A 68 -14.83 3.35 -3.44
C PRO A 68 -14.10 3.25 -2.09
N ILE A 69 -12.92 2.63 -2.09
CA ILE A 69 -12.05 2.60 -0.90
C ILE A 69 -11.17 3.85 -0.89
N GLU A 70 -11.27 4.62 0.18
CA GLU A 70 -10.34 5.69 0.52
C GLU A 70 -9.28 5.17 1.49
N LEU A 71 -8.00 5.28 1.09
CA LEU A 71 -6.90 4.90 1.95
C LEU A 71 -6.65 5.99 2.98
N SER A 72 -6.47 5.59 4.25
CA SER A 72 -6.01 6.49 5.30
C SER A 72 -4.54 6.88 5.12
N ASP A 73 -4.11 8.00 5.69
CA ASP A 73 -2.76 8.56 5.50
C ASP A 73 -1.63 7.57 5.79
N TRP A 74 -1.75 6.77 6.86
CA TRP A 74 -0.75 5.77 7.19
C TRP A 74 -0.70 4.62 6.18
N GLN A 75 -1.84 4.26 5.55
CA GLN A 75 -1.88 3.26 4.49
C GLN A 75 -1.24 3.81 3.21
N ILE A 76 -1.50 5.08 2.89
CA ILE A 76 -0.84 5.76 1.78
C ILE A 76 0.68 5.78 2.03
N PHE A 77 1.12 6.14 3.24
CA PHE A 77 2.54 6.10 3.62
C PHE A 77 3.15 4.70 3.55
N LEU A 78 2.41 3.66 3.99
CA LEU A 78 2.85 2.27 3.87
C LEU A 78 3.14 1.90 2.41
N PHE A 79 2.18 2.15 1.51
CA PHE A 79 2.34 1.81 0.10
C PHE A 79 3.33 2.71 -0.63
N ALA A 80 3.46 3.97 -0.22
CA ALA A 80 4.50 4.88 -0.67
C ALA A 80 5.91 4.31 -0.41
N ASN A 81 6.14 3.72 0.77
CA ASN A 81 7.40 3.05 1.08
C ASN A 81 7.61 1.78 0.24
N ILE A 82 6.58 0.94 0.09
CA ILE A 82 6.68 -0.33 -0.65
C ILE A 82 6.89 -0.11 -2.15
N LEU A 83 6.20 0.87 -2.73
CA LEU A 83 6.10 1.07 -4.18
C LEU A 83 6.99 2.20 -4.71
N GLY A 84 7.28 3.20 -3.89
CA GLY A 84 7.92 4.45 -4.34
C GLY A 84 9.44 4.37 -4.48
N PHE A 85 10.15 3.67 -3.59
CA PHE A 85 11.61 3.63 -3.66
C PHE A 85 12.12 2.63 -4.70
N LYS A 86 12.93 3.14 -5.63
CA LYS A 86 13.59 2.36 -6.69
C LYS A 86 15.08 2.69 -6.75
N TYR A 87 15.89 1.70 -7.10
CA TYR A 87 17.31 1.89 -7.37
C TYR A 87 17.47 2.65 -8.70
N ARG A 88 18.34 3.66 -8.73
CA ARG A 88 18.55 4.49 -9.93
C ARG A 88 19.20 3.74 -11.08
N ASP A 89 20.10 2.81 -10.78
CA ASP A 89 20.89 2.06 -11.76
C ASP A 89 20.04 1.04 -12.54
N THR A 90 19.10 0.39 -11.87
CA THR A 90 18.32 -0.74 -12.39
C THR A 90 16.85 -0.41 -12.60
N GLY A 91 16.34 0.67 -11.98
CA GLY A 91 14.91 0.99 -11.95
C GLY A 91 14.05 0.01 -11.14
N LEU A 92 14.67 -0.96 -10.46
CA LEU A 92 13.97 -1.97 -9.67
C LEU A 92 13.56 -1.41 -8.31
N ARG A 93 12.42 -1.91 -7.80
CA ARG A 93 11.94 -1.59 -6.46
C ARG A 93 12.97 -1.98 -5.40
N LYS A 94 13.23 -1.06 -4.45
CA LYS A 94 14.13 -1.30 -3.33
C LYS A 94 13.60 -2.41 -2.42
N TYR A 95 12.33 -2.30 -2.03
CA TYR A 95 11.72 -3.22 -1.08
C TYR A 95 11.07 -4.40 -1.80
N ARG A 96 11.66 -5.59 -1.61
CA ARG A 96 11.11 -6.87 -2.08
C ARG A 96 10.22 -7.56 -1.03
N SER A 97 10.33 -7.16 0.23
CA SER A 97 9.57 -7.71 1.34
C SER A 97 9.21 -6.60 2.31
N ALA A 98 7.98 -6.66 2.84
CA ALA A 98 7.48 -5.73 3.84
C ALA A 98 6.81 -6.51 4.96
N TYR A 99 7.18 -6.18 6.20
CA TYR A 99 6.51 -6.70 7.40
C TYR A 99 5.64 -5.61 8.00
N VAL A 100 4.33 -5.86 8.06
CA VAL A 100 3.34 -4.89 8.53
C VAL A 100 2.55 -5.49 9.67
N GLN A 101 2.72 -4.94 10.87
CA GLN A 101 1.97 -5.35 12.05
C GLN A 101 0.83 -4.37 12.30
N VAL A 102 -0.40 -4.87 12.21
CA VAL A 102 -1.61 -4.05 12.32
C VAL A 102 -2.57 -4.69 13.32
N ALA A 103 -3.14 -3.87 14.21
CA ALA A 103 -4.16 -4.31 15.15
C ALA A 103 -5.44 -4.79 14.44
N ARG A 104 -6.29 -5.55 15.15
CA ARG A 104 -7.57 -6.03 14.62
C ARG A 104 -8.45 -4.86 14.18
N LYS A 105 -9.36 -5.11 13.23
CA LYS A 105 -10.32 -4.13 12.66
C LYS A 105 -9.73 -2.94 11.88
N ASN A 106 -8.45 -2.97 11.51
CA ASN A 106 -7.80 -1.93 10.71
C ASN A 106 -7.66 -2.29 9.21
N ALA A 107 -8.68 -2.92 8.63
CA ALA A 107 -8.76 -3.22 7.19
C ALA A 107 -7.55 -3.96 6.55
N LYS A 108 -6.75 -4.70 7.34
CA LYS A 108 -5.52 -5.35 6.85
C LYS A 108 -5.73 -6.30 5.66
N SER A 109 -6.82 -7.07 5.67
CA SER A 109 -7.16 -7.98 4.56
C SER A 109 -7.60 -7.21 3.31
N THR A 110 -8.32 -6.09 3.49
CA THR A 110 -8.76 -5.22 2.42
C THR A 110 -7.58 -4.61 1.67
N VAL A 111 -6.61 -4.04 2.40
CA VAL A 111 -5.43 -3.43 1.77
C VAL A 111 -4.50 -4.47 1.13
N ALA A 112 -4.45 -5.69 1.68
CA ALA A 112 -3.75 -6.81 1.04
C ALA A 112 -4.41 -7.24 -0.29
N ALA A 113 -5.75 -7.24 -0.35
CA ALA A 113 -6.51 -7.54 -1.57
C ALA A 113 -6.31 -6.47 -2.66
N ILE A 114 -6.28 -5.19 -2.28
CA ILE A 114 -5.95 -4.09 -3.20
C ILE A 114 -4.54 -4.28 -3.76
N LEU A 115 -3.56 -4.56 -2.90
CA LEU A 115 -2.17 -4.77 -3.32
C LEU A 115 -2.04 -5.98 -4.26
N ALA A 116 -2.78 -7.06 -4.00
CA ALA A 116 -2.81 -8.22 -4.88
C ALA A 116 -3.34 -7.84 -6.28
N ASN A 117 -4.48 -7.15 -6.36
CA ASN A 117 -5.02 -6.70 -7.64
C ASN A 117 -4.10 -5.71 -8.36
N TRP A 118 -3.42 -4.83 -7.63
CA TRP A 118 -2.40 -3.94 -8.21
C TRP A 118 -1.31 -4.74 -8.91
N PHE A 119 -0.73 -5.74 -8.23
CA PHE A 119 0.31 -6.57 -8.84
C PHE A 119 -0.22 -7.36 -10.05
N LEU A 120 -1.44 -7.90 -9.99
CA LEU A 120 -2.02 -8.64 -11.11
C LEU A 120 -2.28 -7.78 -12.36
N VAL A 121 -2.72 -6.54 -12.18
CA VAL A 121 -3.25 -5.71 -13.28
C VAL A 121 -2.25 -4.68 -13.78
N MET A 122 -1.47 -4.08 -12.88
CA MET A 122 -0.68 -2.87 -13.19
C MET A 122 0.80 -3.17 -13.42
N GLU A 123 1.29 -4.32 -12.98
CA GLU A 123 2.70 -4.68 -13.08
C GLU A 123 2.94 -5.57 -14.31
N LYS A 124 4.14 -5.46 -14.88
CA LYS A 124 4.47 -6.16 -16.14
C LYS A 124 4.74 -7.64 -15.88
N GLY A 125 4.39 -8.47 -16.86
CA GLY A 125 4.62 -9.91 -16.83
C GLY A 125 3.54 -10.68 -16.10
N GLN A 126 3.61 -12.01 -16.17
CA GLN A 126 2.69 -12.87 -15.44
C GLN A 126 3.02 -12.83 -13.94
N GLN A 127 2.01 -12.58 -13.12
CA GLN A 127 2.14 -12.50 -11.67
C GLN A 127 1.29 -13.59 -11.03
N ASP A 128 1.93 -14.50 -10.30
CA ASP A 128 1.23 -15.50 -9.48
C ASP A 128 1.21 -15.01 -8.03
N ILE A 129 0.02 -14.71 -7.53
CA ILE A 129 -0.15 -14.17 -6.17
C ILE A 129 -0.71 -15.23 -5.25
N TYR A 130 0.08 -15.55 -4.23
CA TYR A 130 -0.29 -16.51 -3.20
C TYR A 130 -0.73 -15.79 -1.93
N THR A 131 -1.83 -16.25 -1.35
CA THR A 131 -2.27 -15.83 -0.01
C THR A 131 -2.02 -16.99 0.94
N ALA A 132 -1.32 -16.73 2.04
CA ALA A 132 -0.94 -17.74 3.02
C ALA A 132 -1.38 -17.30 4.43
N ALA A 133 -1.89 -18.26 5.19
CA ALA A 133 -2.30 -18.10 6.58
C ALA A 133 -2.24 -19.45 7.29
N VAL A 134 -2.50 -19.45 8.61
CA VAL A 134 -2.51 -20.67 9.42
C VAL A 134 -3.56 -21.68 8.92
N SER A 135 -4.68 -21.20 8.39
CA SER A 135 -5.69 -22.05 7.73
C SER A 135 -6.01 -21.58 6.32
N ARG A 136 -6.46 -22.52 5.48
CA ARG A 136 -6.94 -22.23 4.12
C ARG A 136 -8.07 -21.21 4.14
N ASP A 137 -9.01 -21.32 5.06
CA ASP A 137 -10.15 -20.38 5.14
C ASP A 137 -9.71 -18.96 5.47
N GLN A 138 -8.67 -18.80 6.30
CA GLN A 138 -8.08 -17.49 6.56
C GLN A 138 -7.37 -16.93 5.33
N ALA A 139 -6.61 -17.75 4.60
CA ALA A 139 -5.96 -17.35 3.36
C ALA A 139 -6.98 -16.91 2.30
N ARG A 140 -8.08 -17.66 2.19
CA ARG A 140 -9.19 -17.38 1.27
C ARG A 140 -9.81 -15.99 1.47
N ILE A 141 -9.76 -15.40 2.66
CA ILE A 141 -10.34 -14.07 2.90
C ILE A 141 -9.74 -13.03 1.95
N VAL A 142 -8.40 -12.99 1.80
CA VAL A 142 -7.74 -12.00 0.94
C VAL A 142 -8.01 -12.30 -0.52
N PHE A 143 -7.97 -13.58 -0.91
CA PHE A 143 -8.26 -14.01 -2.28
C PHE A 143 -9.71 -13.68 -2.69
N ASP A 144 -10.69 -14.04 -1.86
CA ASP A 144 -12.11 -13.83 -2.14
C ASP A 144 -12.44 -12.32 -2.13
N ASP A 145 -11.81 -11.52 -1.26
CA ASP A 145 -11.95 -10.06 -1.29
C ASP A 145 -11.37 -9.47 -2.60
N ALA A 146 -10.16 -9.89 -3.02
CA ALA A 146 -9.53 -9.42 -4.27
C ALA A 146 -10.35 -9.78 -5.51
N LYS A 147 -10.84 -11.02 -5.59
CA LYS A 147 -11.74 -11.48 -6.66
C LYS A 147 -13.02 -10.66 -6.71
N LYS A 148 -13.65 -10.41 -5.57
CA LYS A 148 -14.88 -9.60 -5.50
C LYS A 148 -14.64 -8.16 -5.92
N MET A 149 -13.51 -7.54 -5.54
CA MET A 149 -13.16 -6.20 -6.00
C MET A 149 -13.10 -6.14 -7.53
N ALA A 150 -12.45 -7.10 -8.17
CA ALA A 150 -12.34 -7.16 -9.64
C ALA A 150 -13.68 -7.42 -10.35
N LEU A 151 -14.57 -8.21 -9.75
CA LEU A 151 -15.91 -8.46 -10.30
C LEU A 151 -16.87 -7.28 -10.12
N LEU A 152 -16.68 -6.48 -9.06
CA LEU A 152 -17.54 -5.35 -8.72
C LEU A 152 -17.04 -4.03 -9.31
N SER A 153 -15.76 -3.93 -9.69
CA SER A 153 -15.23 -2.74 -10.35
C SER A 153 -16.01 -2.48 -11.64
N LYS A 154 -16.49 -1.25 -11.81
CA LYS A 154 -17.23 -0.86 -13.01
C LYS A 154 -16.34 -1.06 -14.23
N LYS A 155 -16.90 -1.67 -15.29
CA LYS A 155 -16.23 -1.69 -16.59
C LYS A 155 -16.02 -0.23 -17.04
N PRO A 156 -14.84 0.10 -17.61
CA PRO A 156 -14.61 1.41 -18.19
C PRO A 156 -15.65 1.74 -19.27
#